data_AF-A0A9D3YQA4-F1
#
_entry.id   AF-A0A9D3YQA4-F1
#
_cell.length_a   1.000
_cell.length_b   1.000
_cell.length_c   1.000
_cell.angle_alpha   90.00
_cell.angle_beta   90.00
_cell.angle_gamma   90.00
#
_symmetry.space_group_name_H-M   'P 1'
#
loop_
_entity.id
_entity.type
_entity.pdbx_description
1 polymer ?
#
loop_
_entity_poly.entity_id
_entity_poly.type
_entity_poly.pdbx_seq_one_letter_code
_entity_poly.pdbx_strand_id
1 'polypeptide(L)' 'MYRGGRICMTDHFKPLWAKNVPKFGIAHAMSLGLGPWLAVEIPDLVEKGIITHKSTDGASN' A
#
# COMPACT_ATOMS: atom_id res chain seq x y z
N MET A 1 4.16 0.83 9.33
CA MET A 1 4.37 2.23 8.86
C MET A 1 5.61 2.88 9.49
N TYR A 2 6.42 3.61 8.71
CA TYR A 2 7.49 4.48 9.22
C TYR A 2 6.94 5.82 9.73
N ARG A 3 7.69 6.50 10.60
CA ARG A 3 7.34 7.85 11.11
C ARG A 3 6.88 8.76 9.97
N GLY A 4 5.71 9.39 10.16
CA GLY A 4 5.10 10.31 9.19
C GLY A 4 4.22 9.64 8.13
N GLY A 5 3.70 8.42 8.38
CA GLY A 5 2.76 7.76 7.47
C GLY A 5 3.39 7.18 6.21
N ARG A 6 4.73 7.09 6.13
CA ARG A 6 5.41 6.39 5.04
C ARG A 6 5.18 4.89 5.16
N ILE A 7 4.72 4.28 4.08
CA ILE A 7 4.49 2.84 4.01
C ILE A 7 5.81 2.10 4.21
N CYS A 8 5.79 1.04 5.01
CA CYS A 8 6.94 0.17 5.16
C CYS A 8 7.11 -0.66 3.89
N MET A 9 7.77 -0.09 2.88
CA MET A 9 8.20 -0.88 1.72
C MET A 9 9.21 -1.91 2.21
N THR A 10 8.95 -3.18 1.91
CA THR A 10 9.79 -4.30 2.34
C THR A 10 11.23 -4.12 1.85
N ASP A 11 12.22 -4.58 2.61
CA ASP A 11 13.62 -4.55 2.18
C ASP A 11 13.86 -5.28 0.85
N HIS A 12 12.94 -6.18 0.48
CA HIS A 12 12.90 -6.89 -0.79
C HIS A 12 12.46 -6.01 -1.99
N PHE A 13 11.68 -4.96 -1.76
CA PHE A 13 11.15 -4.10 -2.82
C PHE A 13 12.22 -3.20 -3.44
N LYS A 14 13.11 -2.61 -2.63
CA LYS A 14 14.22 -1.76 -3.11
C LYS A 14 15.15 -2.44 -4.14
N PRO A 15 15.69 -3.65 -3.88
CA PRO A 15 16.55 -4.33 -4.85
C PRO A 15 15.77 -4.83 -6.07
N LEU A 16 14.51 -5.24 -5.91
CA LEU A 16 13.64 -5.61 -7.04
C LEU A 16 13.37 -4.42 -7.97
N TRP A 17 13.15 -3.24 -7.39
CA TRP A 17 12.94 -2.01 -8.13
C TRP A 17 14.22 -1.61 -8.89
N ALA A 18 15.35 -1.54 -8.18
CA ALA A 18 16.63 -1.13 -8.76
C ALA A 18 17.06 -1.98 -9.97
N LYS A 19 16.77 -3.30 -9.95
CA LYS A 19 17.09 -4.22 -11.07
C LYS A 19 16.22 -4.04 -12.30
N ASN A 20 15.05 -3.42 -12.18
CA ASN A 20 14.05 -3.34 -13.25
C ASN A 20 13.80 -1.91 -13.76
N VAL A 21 14.53 -0.91 -13.25
CA VAL A 21 14.60 0.43 -13.85
C VAL A 21 15.27 0.31 -15.23
N PRO A 22 14.74 0.95 -16.30
CA PRO A 22 13.65 1.94 -16.36
C PRO A 22 12.27 1.38 -16.73
N LYS A 23 12.07 0.05 -16.73
CA LYS A 23 10.82 -0.58 -17.18
C LYS A 23 9.66 -0.39 -16.18
N PHE A 24 9.98 -0.22 -14.91
CA PHE A 24 8.99 -0.01 -13.87
C PHE A 24 8.57 1.46 -13.78
N GLY A 25 7.24 1.67 -13.80
CA GLY A 25 6.60 2.97 -13.63
C GLY A 25 5.65 3.01 -12.44
N ILE A 26 4.85 4.07 -12.32
CA ILE A 26 3.97 4.31 -11.17
C ILE A 26 2.97 3.15 -10.95
N ALA A 27 2.44 2.57 -12.02
CA ALA A 27 1.54 1.42 -11.92
C ALA A 27 2.20 0.22 -11.20
N HIS A 28 3.48 -0.03 -11.46
CA HIS A 28 4.25 -1.09 -10.81
C HIS A 28 4.55 -0.73 -9.35
N ALA A 29 4.78 0.55 -9.03
CA ALA A 29 4.97 0.98 -7.64
C ALA A 29 3.69 0.76 -6.82
N MET A 30 2.52 1.03 -7.39
CA MET A 30 1.24 0.79 -6.73
C MET A 30 0.95 -0.71 -6.57
N SER A 31 1.15 -1.51 -7.62
CA SER A 31 0.83 -2.95 -7.57
C SER A 31 1.81 -3.75 -6.70
N LEU A 32 3.10 -3.44 -6.73
CA LEU A 32 4.14 -4.20 -6.01
C LEU A 32 4.49 -3.61 -4.64
N GLY A 33 4.30 -2.31 -4.44
CA GLY A 33 4.60 -1.62 -3.18
C GLY A 33 3.38 -1.43 -2.29
N LEU A 34 2.35 -0.75 -2.82
CA LEU A 34 1.16 -0.39 -2.04
C LEU A 34 0.20 -1.57 -1.84
N GLY A 35 -0.05 -2.37 -2.88
CA GLY A 35 -0.99 -3.50 -2.85
C GLY A 35 -0.69 -4.51 -1.73
N PRO A 36 0.52 -5.08 -1.65
CA PRO A 36 0.87 -6.04 -0.62
C PRO A 36 0.84 -5.44 0.79
N TRP A 37 1.18 -4.16 0.93
CA TRP A 37 1.10 -3.48 2.23
C TRP A 37 -0.33 -3.34 2.71
N LEU A 38 -1.26 -2.93 1.83
CA LEU A 38 -2.68 -2.86 2.16
C LEU A 38 -3.24 -4.25 2.52
N ALA A 39 -2.81 -5.31 1.83
CA ALA A 39 -3.27 -6.66 2.12
C ALA A 39 -2.89 -7.14 3.54
N VAL A 40 -1.75 -6.70 4.08
CA VAL A 40 -1.29 -7.10 5.42
C VAL A 40 -1.80 -6.15 6.50
N GLU A 41 -1.79 -4.84 6.26
CA GLU A 41 -2.09 -3.85 7.31
C GLU A 41 -3.56 -3.51 7.43
N ILE A 42 -4.37 -3.60 6.37
CA ILE A 42 -5.82 -3.34 6.48
C ILE A 42 -6.52 -4.35 7.42
N PRO A 43 -6.27 -5.68 7.36
CA PRO A 43 -6.87 -6.63 8.29
C PRO A 43 -6.50 -6.35 9.75
N ASP A 44 -5.22 -6.05 10.03
CA ASP A 44 -4.73 -5.72 11.38
C ASP A 44 -5.37 -4.43 11.91
N LEU A 45 -5.53 -3.41 11.06
CA LEU A 45 -6.18 -2.16 11.44
C LEU A 45 -7.70 -2.29 11.67
N VAL A 46 -8.35 -3.20 10.95
CA VAL A 46 -9.77 -3.54 11.14
C VAL A 46 -9.96 -4.33 12.43
N GLU A 47 -9.10 -5.32 12.71
CA GLU A 47 -9.14 -6.11 13.96
C GLU A 47 -8.91 -5.23 15.19
N LYS A 48 -8.01 -4.25 15.09
CA LYS A 48 -7.78 -3.25 16.15
C LYS A 48 -8.89 -2.20 16.28
N GLY A 49 -9.88 -2.21 15.38
CA GLY A 49 -11.00 -1.26 15.40
C GLY A 49 -10.60 0.19 15.09
N ILE A 50 -9.43 0.43 14.49
CA ILE A 50 -8.93 1.78 14.17
C ILE A 50 -9.58 2.29 12.87
N ILE A 51 -9.95 1.37 11.96
CA ILE A 51 -10.55 1.69 10.66
C ILE A 51 -11.91 1.03 10.53
N THR A 52 -12.91 1.81 10.15
CA THR A 52 -14.26 1.33 9.80
C THR A 52 -14.46 1.42 8.29
N HIS A 53 -15.14 0.43 7.69
CA HIS A 53 -15.50 0.47 6.29
C HIS A 53 -16.39 1.69 6.00
N LYS A 54 -15.98 2.53 5.05
CA LYS A 54 -16.86 3.59 4.53
C LYS A 54 -17.78 2.96 3.50
N SER A 55 -19.05 2.74 3.86
CA SER A 55 -20.09 2.35 2.90
C SER A 55 -20.28 3.46 1.86
N THR A 56 -20.38 3.08 0.59
CA THR A 56 -20.52 3.98 -0.55
C THR A 56 -21.92 4.59 -0.59
N ASP A 57 -22.18 5.59 0.25
CA ASP A 57 -23.34 6.48 0.18
C ASP A 57 -22.90 7.91 -0.21
N GLY A 58 -21.95 8.04 -1.15
CA GLY A 58 -21.37 9.34 -1.49
C GLY A 58 -20.66 9.44 -2.85
N ALA A 59 -20.98 8.57 -3.80
CA ALA A 59 -20.54 8.72 -5.19
C ALA A 59 -21.73 9.16 -6.06
N SER A 60 -22.19 10.40 -5.85
CA SER A 60 -23.01 11.15 -6.79
C SER A 60 -22.32 12.49 -7.02
N ASN A 61 -21.56 12.58 -8.12
CA ASN A 61 -21.42 13.71 -9.03
C ASN A 61 -20.27 13.46 -10.00
#